data_AF-A0A5K1BK54-F1
#
_entry.id   AF-A0A5K1BK54-F1
#
_cell.length_a   1.000
_cell.length_b   1.000
_cell.length_c   1.000
_cell.angle_alpha   90.00
_cell.angle_beta   90.00
_cell.angle_gamma   90.00
#
_symmetry.space_group_name_H-M   'P 1'
#
loop_
_entity.id
_entity.type
_entity.pdbx_description
1 polymer ?
#
loop_
_entity_poly.entity_id
_entity_poly.type
_entity_poly.pdbx_seq_one_letter_code
_entity_poly.pdbx_strand_id
1 'polypeptide(L)'
;ALHEKEVRRKRGTTRLQFFLMVFVASYCYYIVPNYLFPSITALSFVCWIWKDSVTAQQIGSGLSGLGLGSIGLDWSTVAGFLGSPLATPGFAVLNVMAGFFLVVYVMLPITYWTNSYNAKRFPIFSSHVFDQWGKPYNISRILNQKTFEFDPVGYSGYSQVHLSIFFAFTYGISFATLAATISHVALFHG
;
A
#
# COMPACT_ATOMS: atom_id res chain seq x y z
N ALA A 1 -34.22 14.49 5.92
CA ALA A 1 -32.97 15.07 5.41
C ALA A 1 -33.08 15.69 4.00
N LEU A 2 -33.92 15.18 3.09
CA LEU A 2 -34.04 15.68 1.69
C LEU A 2 -35.14 16.74 1.44
N HIS A 3 -35.98 17.04 2.44
CA HIS A 3 -37.13 17.96 2.31
C HIS A 3 -37.05 19.21 3.21
N GLU A 4 -35.87 19.52 3.74
CA GLU A 4 -35.70 20.73 4.54
C GLU A 4 -35.58 21.94 3.60
N LYS A 5 -36.54 22.87 3.66
CA LYS A 5 -36.51 24.10 2.84
C LYS A 5 -35.33 24.96 3.27
N GLU A 6 -34.24 24.92 2.51
CA GLU A 6 -33.06 25.75 2.74
C GLU A 6 -33.38 27.24 2.55
N VAL A 7 -33.23 28.03 3.62
CA VAL A 7 -33.32 29.49 3.56
C VAL A 7 -32.06 30.03 2.87
N ARG A 8 -32.21 30.41 1.60
CA ARG A 8 -31.12 30.88 0.75
C ARG A 8 -30.58 32.24 1.23
N ARG A 9 -29.38 32.27 1.81
CA ARG A 9 -28.69 33.53 2.18
C ARG A 9 -28.33 34.29 0.89
N LYS A 10 -28.53 35.62 0.85
CA LYS A 10 -28.48 36.52 -0.34
C LYS A 10 -27.20 36.49 -1.22
N ARG A 11 -26.19 35.66 -0.90
CA ARG A 11 -24.95 35.45 -1.66
C ARG A 11 -24.35 34.03 -1.54
N GLY A 12 -25.08 33.06 -0.97
CA GLY A 12 -24.59 31.69 -0.75
C GLY A 12 -25.08 30.69 -1.81
N THR A 13 -24.28 29.67 -2.09
CA THR A 13 -24.70 28.48 -2.85
C THR A 13 -25.61 27.61 -1.99
N THR A 14 -26.60 26.93 -2.60
CA THR A 14 -27.38 25.91 -1.88
C THR A 14 -26.50 24.68 -1.61
N ARG A 15 -26.84 23.84 -0.62
CA ARG A 15 -26.01 22.66 -0.31
C ARG A 15 -25.88 21.74 -1.52
N LEU A 16 -26.96 21.58 -2.30
CA LEU A 16 -26.95 20.81 -3.54
C LEU A 16 -26.07 21.44 -4.64
N GLN A 17 -26.10 22.77 -4.79
CA GLN A 17 -25.24 23.46 -5.76
C GLN A 17 -23.75 23.35 -5.39
N PHE A 18 -23.43 23.49 -4.10
CA PHE A 18 -22.06 23.29 -3.60
C PHE A 18 -21.60 21.85 -3.83
N PHE A 19 -22.45 20.86 -3.51
CA PHE A 19 -22.16 19.45 -3.74
C PHE A 19 -21.87 19.17 -5.22
N LEU A 20 -22.73 19.64 -6.13
CA LEU A 20 -22.54 19.43 -7.57
C LEU A 20 -21.27 20.12 -8.10
N MET A 21 -20.95 21.32 -7.60
CA MET A 21 -19.74 22.03 -7.97
C MET A 21 -18.48 21.25 -7.54
N VAL A 22 -18.44 20.78 -6.28
CA VAL A 22 -17.33 19.97 -5.78
C VAL A 22 -17.26 18.63 -6.50
N PHE A 23 -18.39 17.98 -6.75
CA PHE A 23 -18.45 16.70 -7.48
C PHE A 23 -17.85 16.81 -8.89
N VAL A 24 -18.26 17.82 -9.67
CA VAL A 24 -17.73 18.05 -11.02
C VAL A 24 -16.26 18.44 -10.96
N ALA A 25 -15.87 19.33 -10.03
CA ALA A 25 -14.48 19.74 -9.86
C ALA A 25 -13.57 18.55 -9.50
N SER A 26 -13.99 17.71 -8.56
CA SER A 26 -13.28 16.48 -8.18
C SER A 26 -13.21 15.50 -9.36
N TYR A 27 -14.30 15.30 -10.10
CA TYR A 27 -14.29 14.44 -11.28
C TYR A 27 -13.28 14.92 -12.33
N CYS A 28 -13.28 16.21 -12.67
CA CYS A 28 -12.31 16.80 -13.58
C CYS A 28 -10.88 16.71 -13.04
N TYR A 29 -10.68 16.92 -11.73
CA TYR A 29 -9.36 16.79 -11.10
C TYR A 29 -8.82 15.38 -11.24
N TYR A 30 -9.59 14.35 -10.88
CA TYR A 30 -9.12 12.96 -10.86
C TYR A 30 -8.79 12.39 -12.25
N ILE A 31 -9.34 12.95 -13.34
CA ILE A 31 -8.94 12.60 -14.71
C ILE A 31 -7.45 12.93 -14.95
N VAL A 32 -6.95 14.02 -14.36
CA VAL A 32 -5.58 14.48 -14.59
C VAL A 32 -4.53 13.50 -14.06
N PRO A 33 -4.50 13.12 -12.76
CA PRO A 33 -3.51 12.19 -12.26
C PRO A 33 -3.79 10.75 -12.68
N ASN A 34 -5.03 10.33 -12.94
CA ASN A 34 -5.32 8.92 -13.24
C ASN A 34 -5.27 8.57 -14.74
N TYR A 35 -5.53 9.53 -15.64
CA TYR A 35 -5.61 9.25 -17.08
C TYR A 35 -4.58 10.03 -17.89
N LEU A 36 -4.45 11.34 -17.66
CA LEU A 36 -3.57 12.20 -18.49
C LEU A 36 -2.10 12.11 -18.06
N PHE A 37 -1.82 12.18 -16.76
CA PHE A 37 -0.46 12.20 -16.22
C PHE A 37 -0.31 11.28 -14.99
N PRO A 38 -0.33 9.94 -15.18
CA PRO A 38 -0.11 8.97 -14.11
C PRO A 38 1.15 9.19 -13.28
N SER A 39 2.20 9.78 -13.87
CA SER A 39 3.46 10.08 -13.17
C SER A 39 3.31 11.05 -12.00
N ILE A 40 2.25 11.87 -11.97
CA ILE A 40 1.99 12.84 -10.89
C ILE A 40 1.55 12.15 -9.58
N THR A 41 1.08 10.90 -9.68
CA THR A 41 0.69 10.11 -8.50
C THR A 41 1.87 9.74 -7.60
N ALA A 42 3.10 9.71 -8.16
CA ALA A 42 4.32 9.43 -7.41
C ALA A 42 5.53 10.16 -8.01
N LEU A 43 5.71 11.44 -7.64
CA LEU A 43 6.90 12.22 -7.99
C LEU A 43 8.06 11.84 -7.06
N SER A 44 8.85 10.86 -7.48
CA SER A 44 10.01 10.37 -6.74
C SER A 44 11.27 11.21 -7.03
N PHE A 45 11.51 12.25 -6.22
CA PHE A 45 12.65 13.16 -6.40
C PHE A 45 14.00 12.45 -6.35
N VAL A 46 14.14 11.47 -5.46
CA VAL A 46 15.37 10.68 -5.32
C VAL A 46 15.69 9.90 -6.61
N CYS A 47 14.67 9.35 -7.28
CA CYS A 47 14.83 8.67 -8.56
C CYS A 47 15.25 9.63 -9.70
N TRP A 48 14.85 10.89 -9.64
CA TRP A 48 15.24 11.89 -10.64
C TRP A 48 16.71 12.32 -10.52
N ILE A 49 17.22 12.41 -9.28
CA ILE A 49 18.61 12.78 -9.00
C ILE A 49 19.54 11.61 -9.34
N TRP A 50 19.21 10.39 -8.92
CA TRP A 50 20.03 9.20 -9.14
C TRP A 50 19.34 8.20 -10.06
N LYS A 51 19.37 8.49 -11.36
CA LYS A 51 18.71 7.65 -12.38
C LYS A 51 19.39 6.30 -12.58
N ASP A 52 20.72 6.22 -12.47
CA ASP A 52 21.47 4.99 -12.81
C ASP A 52 21.69 4.05 -11.62
N SER A 53 21.30 4.46 -10.41
CA SER A 53 21.52 3.66 -9.20
C SER A 53 20.29 2.82 -8.84
N VAL A 54 20.43 1.50 -8.91
CA VAL A 54 19.38 0.54 -8.53
C VAL A 54 18.99 0.71 -7.06
N THR A 55 19.96 0.96 -6.18
CA THR A 55 19.69 1.16 -4.74
C THR A 55 18.94 2.47 -4.49
N ALA A 56 19.29 3.55 -5.21
CA ALA A 56 18.58 4.81 -5.10
C ALA A 56 17.13 4.69 -5.60
N GLN A 57 16.89 3.94 -6.68
CA GLN A 57 15.54 3.66 -7.16
C GLN A 57 14.74 2.80 -6.18
N GLN A 58 15.35 1.78 -5.58
CA GLN A 58 14.73 0.94 -4.55
C GLN A 58 14.32 1.72 -3.30
N ILE A 59 15.12 2.72 -2.91
CA ILE A 59 14.85 3.57 -1.75
C ILE A 59 13.84 4.66 -2.11
N GLY A 60 14.00 5.29 -3.27
CA GLY A 60 13.28 6.50 -3.66
C GLY A 60 11.95 6.29 -4.37
N SER A 61 11.75 5.14 -5.04
CA SER A 61 10.56 4.91 -5.85
C SER A 61 9.31 4.81 -4.98
N GLY A 62 8.30 5.64 -5.26
CA GLY A 62 7.02 5.62 -4.56
C GLY A 62 6.09 4.46 -4.94
N LEU A 63 6.30 3.85 -6.12
CA LEU A 63 5.45 2.77 -6.65
C LEU A 63 6.06 1.38 -6.46
N SER A 64 7.39 1.27 -6.52
CA SER A 64 8.11 -0.02 -6.51
C SER A 64 9.26 -0.06 -5.51
N GLY A 65 9.32 0.92 -4.60
CA GLY A 65 10.37 1.06 -3.61
C GLY A 65 9.83 1.53 -2.27
N LEU A 66 10.73 2.02 -1.41
CA LEU A 66 10.38 2.49 -0.06
C LEU A 66 9.73 3.88 -0.04
N GLY A 67 9.71 4.59 -1.17
CA GLY A 67 9.04 5.89 -1.31
C GLY A 67 9.71 7.08 -0.62
N LEU A 68 10.98 6.97 -0.21
CA LEU A 68 11.68 8.08 0.44
C LEU A 68 11.85 9.25 -0.53
N GLY A 69 11.29 10.41 -0.15
CA GLY A 69 11.29 11.60 -1.01
C GLY A 69 10.37 11.50 -2.22
N SER A 70 9.37 10.60 -2.19
CA SER A 70 8.30 10.56 -3.18
C SER A 70 7.10 11.37 -2.71
N ILE A 71 6.58 12.24 -3.56
CA ILE A 71 5.39 13.05 -3.30
C ILE A 71 4.31 12.69 -4.31
N GLY A 72 3.15 12.27 -3.82
CA GLY A 72 1.96 12.09 -4.66
C GLY A 72 1.06 13.31 -4.55
N LEU A 73 0.68 13.89 -5.70
CA LEU A 73 -0.31 14.98 -5.72
C LEU A 73 -1.76 14.47 -5.85
N ASP A 74 -1.94 13.16 -5.93
CA ASP A 74 -3.26 12.54 -6.05
C ASP A 74 -3.85 12.17 -4.68
N TRP A 75 -5.03 12.71 -4.37
CA TRP A 75 -5.70 12.45 -3.09
C TRP A 75 -6.19 11.00 -2.96
N SER A 76 -6.53 10.32 -4.06
CA SER A 76 -6.89 8.89 -3.99
C SER A 76 -5.70 8.04 -3.57
N THR A 77 -4.50 8.36 -4.03
CA THR A 77 -3.26 7.70 -3.62
C THR A 77 -2.98 7.92 -2.13
N VAL A 78 -3.19 9.13 -1.61
CA VAL A 78 -3.03 9.45 -0.18
C VAL A 78 -4.07 8.73 0.69
N ALA A 79 -5.33 8.72 0.27
CA ALA A 79 -6.42 8.14 1.03
C ALA A 79 -6.52 6.60 0.89
N GLY A 80 -5.82 6.00 -0.08
CA GLY A 80 -6.00 4.59 -0.44
C GLY A 80 -5.63 3.59 0.66
N PHE A 81 -4.69 3.93 1.55
CA PHE A 81 -4.21 3.00 2.58
C PHE A 81 -4.84 3.19 3.97
N LEU A 82 -4.97 4.43 4.47
CA LEU A 82 -5.55 4.73 5.79
C LEU A 82 -7.00 5.25 5.73
N GLY A 83 -7.58 5.36 4.54
CA GLY A 83 -8.76 6.20 4.33
C GLY A 83 -8.40 7.69 4.34
N SER A 84 -9.41 8.57 4.43
CA SER A 84 -9.18 10.01 4.44
C SER A 84 -8.53 10.44 5.77
N PRO A 85 -7.24 10.87 5.80
CA PRO A 85 -6.58 11.28 7.05
C PRO A 85 -7.25 12.50 7.69
N LEU A 86 -8.03 13.26 6.91
CA LEU A 86 -8.82 14.39 7.37
C LEU A 86 -9.90 14.00 8.41
N ALA A 87 -10.35 12.74 8.39
CA ALA A 87 -11.38 12.22 9.29
C ALA A 87 -10.80 11.53 10.53
N THR A 88 -9.50 11.22 10.52
CA THR A 88 -8.84 10.43 11.58
C THR A 88 -8.22 11.36 12.63
N PRO A 89 -8.38 11.09 13.93
CA PRO A 89 -7.76 11.90 14.97
C PRO A 89 -6.22 11.88 14.87
N GLY A 90 -5.58 13.02 15.09
CA GLY A 90 -4.14 13.19 14.89
C GLY A 90 -3.27 12.23 15.70
N PHE A 91 -3.68 11.87 16.92
CA PHE A 91 -2.97 10.88 17.74
C PHE A 91 -2.89 9.49 17.06
N ALA A 92 -4.00 9.05 16.45
CA ALA A 92 -4.02 7.78 15.73
C ALA A 92 -3.11 7.83 14.48
N VAL A 93 -3.11 8.97 13.77
CA VAL A 93 -2.21 9.18 12.62
C VAL A 93 -0.74 9.09 13.04
N LEU A 94 -0.35 9.75 14.14
CA LEU A 94 1.01 9.70 14.65
C LEU A 94 1.42 8.28 15.08
N ASN A 95 0.53 7.52 15.71
CA ASN A 95 0.82 6.14 16.11
C ASN A 95 1.05 5.23 14.89
N VAL A 96 0.18 5.33 13.87
CA VAL A 96 0.38 4.57 12.63
C VAL A 96 1.66 5.00 11.91
N MET A 97 1.97 6.30 11.89
CA MET A 97 3.20 6.81 11.29
C MET A 97 4.46 6.28 12.01
N ALA A 98 4.44 6.20 13.35
CA ALA A 98 5.53 5.61 14.11
C ALA A 98 5.71 4.11 13.78
N GLY A 99 4.61 3.34 13.72
CA GLY A 99 4.64 1.94 13.31
C GLY A 99 5.16 1.76 11.88
N PHE A 100 4.70 2.60 10.94
CA PHE A 100 5.19 2.62 9.56
C PHE A 100 6.69 2.89 9.50
N PHE A 101 7.20 3.88 10.23
CA PHE A 101 8.62 4.20 10.26
C PHE A 101 9.47 3.01 10.76
N LEU A 102 9.05 2.38 11.86
CA LEU A 102 9.77 1.24 12.43
C LEU A 102 9.79 0.03 11.48
N VAL A 103 8.66 -0.27 10.83
CA VAL A 103 8.59 -1.43 9.93
C VAL A 103 9.30 -1.14 8.62
N VAL A 104 8.95 -0.04 7.96
CA VAL A 104 9.37 0.24 6.57
C VAL A 104 10.78 0.81 6.49
N TYR A 105 11.20 1.64 7.46
CA TYR A 105 12.51 2.30 7.42
C TYR A 105 13.55 1.73 8.38
N VAL A 106 13.16 0.83 9.30
CA VAL A 106 14.11 0.17 10.21
C VAL A 106 14.17 -1.34 9.93
N MET A 107 13.09 -2.08 10.19
CA MET A 107 13.05 -3.55 10.04
C MET A 107 13.31 -4.03 8.60
N LEU A 108 12.62 -3.46 7.61
CA LEU A 108 12.77 -3.84 6.19
C LEU A 108 14.22 -3.65 5.69
N PRO A 109 14.84 -2.47 5.83
CA PRO A 109 16.25 -2.27 5.56
C PRO A 109 17.16 -3.30 6.21
N ILE A 110 17.06 -3.46 7.53
CA ILE A 110 17.97 -4.32 8.28
C ILE A 110 17.91 -5.74 7.75
N THR A 111 16.71 -6.31 7.59
CA THR A 111 16.53 -7.68 7.11
C THR A 111 16.94 -7.87 5.64
N TYR A 112 16.68 -6.88 4.78
CA TYR A 112 17.07 -6.97 3.37
C TYR A 112 18.59 -6.89 3.18
N TRP A 113 19.25 -5.92 3.82
CA TRP A 113 20.70 -5.73 3.67
C TRP A 113 21.53 -6.83 4.35
N THR A 114 21.06 -7.35 5.50
CA THR A 114 21.66 -8.53 6.17
C THR A 114 21.40 -9.84 5.43
N ASN A 115 20.61 -9.83 4.34
CA ASN A 115 20.24 -11.00 3.56
C ASN A 115 19.57 -12.11 4.40
N SER A 116 18.85 -11.72 5.46
CA SER A 116 18.07 -12.66 6.24
C SER A 116 16.99 -13.30 5.35
N TYR A 117 16.74 -14.60 5.48
CA TYR A 117 15.76 -15.32 4.67
C TYR A 117 16.03 -15.32 3.15
N ASN A 118 17.30 -15.18 2.73
CA ASN A 118 17.67 -15.01 1.31
C ASN A 118 16.96 -13.83 0.63
N ALA A 119 16.72 -12.75 1.38
CA ALA A 119 15.95 -11.59 0.94
C ALA A 119 16.38 -11.00 -0.40
N LYS A 120 17.69 -10.98 -0.68
CA LYS A 120 18.25 -10.35 -1.89
C LYS A 120 17.87 -11.06 -3.19
N ARG A 121 17.35 -12.29 -3.12
CA ARG A 121 16.81 -13.00 -4.29
C ARG A 121 15.49 -12.40 -4.79
N PHE A 122 14.82 -11.63 -3.95
CA PHE A 122 13.49 -11.09 -4.23
C PHE A 122 13.52 -9.54 -4.23
N PRO A 123 12.58 -8.89 -4.94
CA PRO A 123 12.41 -7.44 -4.82
C PRO A 123 12.09 -7.05 -3.37
N ILE A 124 12.67 -5.92 -2.91
CA ILE A 124 12.45 -5.37 -1.55
C ILE A 124 10.96 -5.16 -1.29
N PHE A 125 10.26 -4.61 -2.29
CA PHE A 125 8.86 -4.22 -2.20
C PHE A 125 8.07 -4.96 -3.28
N SER A 126 7.30 -5.98 -2.88
CA SER A 126 6.44 -6.75 -3.77
C SER A 126 5.38 -7.51 -2.96
N SER A 127 4.15 -7.57 -3.46
CA SER A 127 3.07 -8.40 -2.94
C SER A 127 2.99 -9.79 -3.60
N HIS A 128 3.90 -10.09 -4.53
CA HIS A 128 3.93 -11.36 -5.25
C HIS A 128 4.72 -12.44 -4.52
N VAL A 129 4.40 -13.68 -4.87
CA VAL A 129 5.08 -14.90 -4.41
C VAL A 129 6.09 -15.34 -5.46
N PHE A 130 7.22 -15.86 -5.00
CA PHE A 130 8.35 -16.23 -5.84
C PHE A 130 8.76 -17.70 -5.66
N ASP A 131 9.43 -18.25 -6.67
CA ASP A 131 10.13 -19.52 -6.58
C ASP A 131 11.56 -19.35 -6.02
N GLN A 132 12.25 -20.46 -5.76
CA GLN A 132 13.60 -20.48 -5.20
C GLN A 132 14.65 -19.76 -6.06
N TRP A 133 14.34 -19.51 -7.34
CA TRP A 133 15.21 -18.81 -8.28
C TRP A 133 14.87 -17.31 -8.41
N GLY A 134 13.87 -16.82 -7.66
CA GLY A 134 13.46 -15.42 -7.67
C GLY A 134 12.48 -15.05 -8.79
N LYS A 135 11.91 -16.02 -9.51
CA LYS A 135 10.89 -15.78 -10.55
C LYS A 135 9.49 -15.83 -9.94
N PRO A 136 8.50 -15.14 -10.54
CA PRO A 136 7.11 -15.25 -10.11
C PRO A 136 6.66 -16.71 -10.08
N TYR A 137 6.02 -17.11 -8.98
CA TYR A 137 5.68 -18.50 -8.73
C TYR A 137 4.65 -19.03 -9.73
N ASN A 138 4.98 -20.13 -10.42
CA ASN A 138 4.10 -20.71 -11.43
C ASN A 138 3.07 -21.69 -10.83
N ILE A 139 1.85 -21.18 -10.60
CA ILE A 139 0.74 -21.96 -10.01
C ILE A 139 0.30 -23.12 -10.89
N SER A 140 0.43 -23.02 -12.23
CA SER A 140 -0.02 -24.09 -13.13
C SER A 140 0.83 -25.36 -13.03
N ARG A 141 1.99 -25.31 -12.35
CA ARG A 141 2.86 -26.48 -12.12
C ARG A 141 2.48 -27.28 -10.88
N ILE A 142 1.70 -26.69 -9.98
CA ILE A 142 1.33 -27.29 -8.68
C ILE A 142 -0.17 -27.52 -8.55
N LEU A 143 -0.95 -26.99 -9.49
CA LEU A 143 -2.39 -27.11 -9.50
C LEU A 143 -2.82 -27.72 -10.83
N ASN A 144 -3.58 -28.81 -10.75
CA ASN A 144 -4.18 -29.40 -11.93
C ASN A 144 -5.25 -28.44 -12.47
N GLN A 145 -5.06 -27.85 -13.65
CA GLN A 145 -5.96 -26.83 -14.20
C GLN A 145 -7.40 -27.33 -14.44
N LYS A 146 -7.61 -28.65 -14.51
CA LYS A 146 -8.94 -29.23 -14.76
C LYS A 146 -9.70 -29.52 -13.47
N THR A 147 -9.03 -30.01 -12.44
CA THR A 147 -9.66 -30.38 -11.16
C THR A 147 -9.46 -29.32 -10.07
N PHE A 148 -8.59 -28.32 -10.30
CA PHE A 148 -8.12 -27.36 -9.29
C PHE A 148 -7.57 -28.04 -8.02
N GLU A 149 -7.15 -29.29 -8.14
CA GLU A 149 -6.55 -30.05 -7.05
C GLU A 149 -5.05 -29.78 -6.97
N PHE A 150 -4.55 -29.75 -5.75
CA PHE A 150 -3.14 -29.59 -5.45
C PHE A 150 -2.36 -30.86 -5.81
N ASP A 151 -1.31 -30.70 -6.62
CA ASP A 151 -0.40 -31.78 -7.00
C ASP A 151 0.86 -31.74 -6.12
N PRO A 152 0.98 -32.63 -5.12
CA PRO A 152 2.14 -32.69 -4.23
C PRO A 152 3.43 -33.11 -4.95
N VAL A 153 3.33 -33.86 -6.06
CA VAL A 153 4.48 -34.29 -6.85
C VAL A 153 5.02 -33.11 -7.65
N GLY A 154 4.14 -32.35 -8.30
CA GLY A 154 4.49 -31.10 -8.98
C GLY A 154 5.10 -30.06 -8.04
N TYR A 155 4.56 -29.94 -6.81
CA TYR A 155 5.09 -29.03 -5.79
C TYR A 155 6.51 -29.41 -5.33
N SER A 156 6.72 -30.67 -4.96
CA SER A 156 8.02 -31.16 -4.47
C SER A 156 9.12 -31.11 -5.53
N GLY A 157 8.77 -31.28 -6.81
CA GLY A 157 9.72 -31.18 -7.92
C GLY A 157 10.04 -29.76 -8.41
N TYR A 158 9.20 -28.76 -8.12
CA TYR A 158 9.37 -27.39 -8.63
C TYR A 158 10.08 -26.47 -7.64
N SER A 159 9.40 -26.04 -6.58
CA SER A 159 9.93 -25.10 -5.59
C SER A 159 8.95 -24.91 -4.45
N GLN A 160 9.49 -24.70 -3.25
CA GLN A 160 8.73 -24.11 -2.16
C GLN A 160 8.33 -22.67 -2.51
N VAL A 161 7.21 -22.23 -1.92
CA VAL A 161 6.68 -20.87 -2.05
C VAL A 161 7.54 -19.94 -1.19
N HIS A 162 8.17 -18.95 -1.82
CA HIS A 162 8.90 -17.90 -1.14
C HIS A 162 8.16 -16.57 -1.20
N LEU A 163 8.19 -15.84 -0.09
CA LEU A 163 7.55 -14.53 0.05
C LEU A 163 8.64 -13.46 0.03
N SER A 164 8.32 -12.27 -0.51
CA SER A 164 9.17 -11.11 -0.31
C SER A 164 9.23 -10.75 1.18
N ILE A 165 10.31 -10.09 1.61
CA ILE A 165 10.47 -9.65 3.01
C ILE A 165 9.35 -8.69 3.41
N PHE A 166 8.98 -7.76 2.51
CA PHE A 166 7.84 -6.87 2.73
C PHE A 166 6.55 -7.63 2.95
N PHE A 167 6.22 -8.58 2.08
CA PHE A 167 4.98 -9.33 2.18
C PHE A 167 4.95 -10.17 3.48
N ALA A 168 6.06 -10.82 3.83
CA ALA A 168 6.17 -11.56 5.09
C ALA A 168 5.92 -10.68 6.33
N PHE A 169 6.51 -9.48 6.39
CA PHE A 169 6.27 -8.57 7.51
C PHE A 169 4.84 -8.06 7.56
N THR A 170 4.27 -7.66 6.42
CA THR A 170 2.87 -7.20 6.39
C THR A 170 1.93 -8.27 6.91
N TYR A 171 2.14 -9.54 6.51
CA TYR A 171 1.33 -10.68 6.96
C TYR A 171 1.52 -10.95 8.46
N GLY A 172 2.76 -10.90 8.97
CA GLY A 172 3.04 -11.04 10.39
C GLY A 172 2.40 -9.95 11.26
N ILE A 173 2.44 -8.70 10.80
CA ILE A 173 1.80 -7.57 11.49
C ILE A 173 0.28 -7.68 11.44
N SER A 174 -0.30 -8.19 10.35
CA SER A 174 -1.75 -8.45 10.28
C SER A 174 -2.20 -9.42 11.38
N PHE A 175 -1.46 -10.52 11.61
CA PHE A 175 -1.74 -11.43 12.72
C PHE A 175 -1.52 -10.79 14.09
N ALA A 176 -0.46 -10.00 14.26
CA ALA A 176 -0.21 -9.27 15.50
C ALA A 176 -1.34 -8.29 15.81
N THR A 177 -1.91 -7.66 14.78
CA THR A 177 -3.06 -6.74 14.92
C THR A 177 -4.29 -7.50 15.42
N LEU A 178 -4.58 -8.69 14.87
CA LEU A 178 -5.68 -9.53 15.37
C LEU A 178 -5.49 -9.87 16.86
N ALA A 179 -4.30 -10.34 17.24
CA ALA A 179 -4.01 -10.63 18.65
C ALA A 179 -4.13 -9.38 19.54
N ALA A 180 -3.62 -8.24 19.08
CA ALA A 180 -3.70 -6.97 19.80
C ALA A 180 -5.15 -6.51 20.00
N THR A 181 -6.05 -6.70 19.03
CA THR A 181 -7.47 -6.36 19.20
C THR A 181 -8.13 -7.18 20.30
N ILE A 182 -7.83 -8.49 20.37
CA ILE A 182 -8.33 -9.37 21.44
C ILE A 182 -7.81 -8.89 22.80
N SER A 183 -6.51 -8.63 22.92
CA SER A 183 -5.92 -8.11 24.16
C SER A 183 -6.51 -6.75 24.57
N HIS A 184 -6.75 -5.85 23.61
CA HIS A 184 -7.35 -4.56 23.88
C HIS A 184 -8.79 -4.70 24.39
N VAL A 185 -9.62 -5.52 23.75
CA VAL A 185 -10.99 -5.76 24.21
C VAL A 185 -10.98 -6.39 25.60
N ALA A 186 -10.12 -7.39 25.85
CA ALA A 186 -10.03 -8.04 27.14
C ALA A 186 -9.60 -7.11 28.29
N LEU A 187 -8.75 -6.11 28.03
CA LEU A 187 -8.26 -5.18 29.06
C LEU A 187 -9.16 -3.96 29.29
N PHE A 188 -9.85 -3.47 28.25
CA PHE A 188 -10.61 -2.22 28.31
C PHE A 188 -12.13 -2.41 28.32
N HIS A 189 -12.62 -3.56 27.86
CA HIS A 189 -14.05 -3.87 27.76
C HIS A 189 -14.41 -5.24 28.35
N GLY A 190 -13.44 -5.95 28.93
CA GLY A 190 -13.59 -7.21 29.65
C GLY A 190 -13.69 -7.01 31.15
#